data_AF-A0A413QT75-F1
#
_entry.id   AF-A0A413QT75-F1
#
_cell.length_a   1.000
_cell.length_b   1.000
_cell.length_c   1.000
_cell.angle_alpha   90.00
_cell.angle_beta   90.00
_cell.angle_gamma   90.00
#
_symmetry.space_group_name_H-M   'P 1'
#
loop_
_entity.id
_entity.type
_entity.pdbx_description
1 polymer ?
#
loop_
_entity_poly.entity_id
_entity_poly.type
_entity_poly.pdbx_seq_one_letter_code
_entity_poly.pdbx_strand_id
1 'polypeptide(L)' 'MSTISLRVSDEENKLIQNYVSANNLNLSSFIRNLVLDKIEEDMKLDEDRILRARALMEKEKIYDHTEVWKELGI' A
#
# COMPACT_ATOMS: atom_id res chain seq x y z
N MET A 1 -9.45 -22.70 -7.45
CA MET A 1 -9.42 -21.35 -8.04
C MET A 1 -10.53 -20.55 -7.40
N SER A 2 -10.20 -19.38 -6.85
CA SER A 2 -11.21 -18.48 -6.28
C SER A 2 -11.65 -17.48 -7.35
N THR A 3 -12.95 -17.29 -7.49
CA THR A 3 -13.54 -16.36 -8.47
C THR A 3 -13.97 -15.08 -7.77
N ILE A 4 -13.60 -13.93 -8.31
CA ILE A 4 -14.06 -12.62 -7.85
C ILE A 4 -15.07 -12.10 -8.87
N SER A 5 -16.26 -11.71 -8.42
CA SER A 5 -17.28 -11.09 -9.25
C SER A 5 -17.41 -9.62 -8.88
N LEU A 6 -17.32 -8.74 -9.88
CA LEU A 6 -17.38 -7.29 -9.73
C LEU A 6 -18.56 -6.78 -10.54
N ARG A 7 -19.36 -5.89 -9.94
CA ARG A 7 -20.40 -5.16 -10.66
C ARG A 7 -19.79 -3.87 -11.19
N VAL A 8 -19.87 -3.69 -12.49
CA VAL A 8 -19.45 -2.48 -13.22
C VAL A 8 -20.57 -2.06 -14.16
N SER A 9 -20.60 -0.79 -14.54
CA SER A 9 -21.49 -0.31 -15.59
C SER A 9 -21.07 -0.87 -16.96
N ASP A 10 -21.99 -0.82 -17.92
CA ASP A 10 -21.71 -1.27 -19.28
C ASP A 10 -20.63 -0.42 -19.97
N GLU A 11 -20.54 0.87 -19.64
CA GLU A 11 -19.50 1.77 -20.17
C GLU A 11 -18.12 1.42 -19.62
N GLU A 12 -18.00 1.21 -18.31
CA GLU A 12 -16.75 0.79 -17.67
C GLU A 12 -16.27 -0.56 -18.22
N ASN A 13 -17.19 -1.54 -18.37
CA ASN A 13 -16.84 -2.84 -18.92
C ASN A 13 -16.27 -2.73 -20.35
N LYS A 14 -16.90 -1.92 -21.21
CA LYS A 14 -16.40 -1.68 -22.57
C LYS A 14 -15.01 -1.04 -22.55
N LEU A 15 -14.81 -0.04 -21.68
CA LEU A 15 -13.53 0.65 -21.57
C LEU A 15 -12.41 -0.30 -21.11
N ILE A 16 -12.67 -1.10 -20.07
CA ILE A 16 -11.72 -2.07 -19.54
C ILE A 16 -11.37 -3.13 -20.59
N GLN A 17 -12.37 -3.67 -21.30
CA GLN A 17 -12.11 -4.66 -22.34
C GLN A 17 -11.31 -4.08 -23.51
N ASN A 18 -11.66 -2.88 -23.98
CA ASN A 18 -10.92 -2.22 -25.06
C ASN A 18 -9.46 -1.99 -24.68
N TYR A 19 -9.19 -1.55 -23.45
CA TYR A 19 -7.83 -1.35 -22.96
C TYR A 19 -7.04 -2.66 -22.90
N VAL A 20 -7.62 -3.69 -22.32
CA VAL A 20 -6.97 -5.00 -22.18
C VAL A 20 -6.69 -5.63 -23.54
N SER A 21 -7.64 -5.52 -24.48
CA SER A 21 -7.47 -5.99 -25.86
C SER A 21 -6.39 -5.22 -26.63
N ALA A 22 -6.36 -3.88 -26.50
CA ALA A 22 -5.36 -3.05 -27.19
C ALA A 22 -3.93 -3.28 -26.69
N ASN A 23 -3.77 -3.71 -25.44
CA ASN A 23 -2.47 -3.97 -24.81
C ASN A 23 -2.10 -5.47 -24.78
N ASN A 24 -2.87 -6.35 -25.44
CA ASN A 24 -2.67 -7.80 -25.42
C ASN A 24 -2.58 -8.40 -24.00
N LEU A 25 -3.32 -7.83 -23.05
CA LEU A 25 -3.34 -8.28 -21.66
C LEU A 25 -4.43 -9.33 -21.42
N ASN A 26 -4.27 -10.14 -20.39
CA ASN A 26 -5.35 -10.98 -19.88
C ASN A 26 -6.10 -10.19 -18.79
N LEU A 27 -7.43 -10.12 -18.88
CA LEU A 27 -8.26 -9.35 -17.94
C LEU A 27 -8.05 -9.79 -16.49
N SER A 28 -8.06 -11.09 -16.22
CA SER A 28 -7.88 -11.63 -14.87
C SER A 28 -6.51 -11.30 -14.30
N SER A 29 -5.45 -11.41 -15.12
CA SER A 29 -4.10 -11.04 -14.71
C SER A 29 -3.95 -9.54 -14.47
N PHE A 30 -4.56 -8.72 -15.33
CA PHE A 30 -4.56 -7.27 -15.20
C PHE A 30 -5.21 -6.82 -13.89
N ILE A 31 -6.42 -7.30 -13.60
CA ILE A 31 -7.12 -6.97 -12.34
C ILE A 31 -6.35 -7.50 -11.13
N ARG A 32 -5.79 -8.72 -11.22
CA ARG A 32 -4.99 -9.28 -10.12
C ARG A 32 -3.78 -8.40 -9.79
N ASN A 33 -3.02 -7.97 -10.80
CA ASN A 33 -1.84 -7.15 -10.59
C ASN A 33 -2.23 -5.79 -10.01
N LEU A 34 -3.27 -5.15 -10.56
CA LEU A 34 -3.78 -3.88 -10.06
C LEU A 34 -4.16 -3.94 -8.56
N VAL A 35 -4.80 -5.03 -8.13
CA VAL A 35 -5.15 -5.23 -6.71
C VAL A 35 -3.90 -5.40 -5.84
N LEU A 36 -2.88 -6.13 -6.32
CA LEU A 36 -1.62 -6.30 -5.58
C LEU A 36 -0.87 -4.98 -5.47
N ASP A 37 -0.76 -4.23 -6.56
CA ASP A 37 -0.12 -2.92 -6.59
C ASP A 37 -0.79 -1.97 -5.58
N LYS A 38 -2.13 -2.02 -5.48
CA LYS A 38 -2.87 -1.20 -4.53
C LYS A 38 -2.59 -1.61 -3.08
N ILE A 39 -2.54 -2.91 -2.79
CA ILE A 39 -2.20 -3.41 -1.45
C ILE A 39 -0.78 -2.98 -1.08
N GLU A 40 0.18 -3.09 -1.99
CA GLU A 40 1.57 -2.66 -1.75
C GLU A 40 1.68 -1.15 -1.50
N GLU A 41 0.93 -0.34 -2.25
CA GLU A 41 0.85 1.11 -2.04
C GLU A 41 0.27 1.45 -0.67
N ASP A 42 -0.85 0.82 -0.28
CA ASP A 42 -1.51 1.07 1.01
C ASP A 42 -0.66 0.59 2.19
N MET A 43 0.17 -0.43 1.97
CA MET A 43 1.12 -0.95 2.96
C MET A 43 2.50 -0.27 2.91
N LYS A 44 2.69 0.69 2.00
CA LYS A 44 3.98 1.34 1.81
C LYS A 44 4.37 2.06 3.10
N LEU A 45 5.50 1.62 3.67
CA LEU A 45 6.06 2.28 4.84
C LEU A 45 6.55 3.67 4.44
N ASP A 46 6.35 4.63 5.34
CA ASP A 46 7.02 5.94 5.26
C ASP A 46 8.51 5.73 5.60
N GLU A 47 9.25 5.22 4.62
CA GLU A 47 10.66 4.89 4.72
C GLU A 47 11.48 6.12 5.09
N ASP A 48 11.15 7.28 4.53
CA ASP A 48 11.80 8.55 4.84
C ASP A 48 11.65 8.93 6.32
N ARG A 49 10.47 8.72 6.91
CA ARG A 49 10.27 8.91 8.35
C ARG A 49 11.10 7.92 9.17
N ILE A 50 11.15 6.65 8.77
CA ILE A 50 11.88 5.60 9.48
C ILE A 50 13.40 5.88 9.43
N LEU A 51 13.94 6.22 8.26
CA LEU A 51 15.36 6.53 8.09
C LEU A 51 15.76 7.80 8.85
N ARG A 52 14.90 8.83 8.86
CA ARG A 52 15.13 10.03 9.70
C ARG A 52 15.15 9.70 11.18
N ALA A 53 14.19 8.93 11.68
CA ALA A 53 14.18 8.48 13.07
C ALA A 53 15.44 7.67 13.42
N ARG A 54 15.91 6.81 12.52
CA ARG A 54 17.14 6.04 12.70
C ARG A 54 18.38 6.93 12.79
N ALA A 55 18.50 7.93 11.92
CA ALA A 55 19.62 8.87 11.94
C ALA A 55 19.63 9.76 13.20
N LEU A 56 18.45 10.08 13.74
CA LEU A 56 18.30 10.83 14.99
C LEU A 56 18.63 9.97 16.22
N MET A 57 18.28 8.68 16.20
CA MET A 57 18.61 7.73 17.28
C MET A 57 20.11 7.67 17.61
N GLU A 58 20.99 7.83 16.63
CA GLU A 58 22.44 7.86 16.88
C GLU A 58 22.90 9.10 17.66
N LYS A 59 22.07 10.15 17.72
CA LYS A 59 22.39 11.45 18.35
C LYS A 59 21.56 11.74 19.58
N GLU A 60 20.43 11.06 19.75
CA GLU A 60 19.48 11.32 20.84
C GLU A 60 19.84 10.56 22.12
N LYS A 61 19.35 11.09 23.24
CA LYS A 61 19.51 10.47 24.55
C LYS A 61 18.67 9.20 24.62
N ILE A 62 19.24 8.13 25.18
CA ILE A 62 18.50 6.91 25.47
C ILE A 62 17.77 7.10 26.79
N TYR A 63 16.45 6.94 26.76
CA TYR A 63 15.57 7.04 27.92
C TYR A 63 15.12 5.65 28.36
N ASP A 64 14.95 5.44 29.67
CA ASP A 64 14.24 4.27 30.17
C ASP A 64 12.73 4.42 30.00
N HIS A 65 12.03 3.30 29.83
CA HIS A 65 10.58 3.28 29.63
C HIS A 65 9.80 4.03 30.72
N THR A 66 10.29 4.05 31.97
CA THR A 66 9.65 4.79 33.07
C THR A 66 9.73 6.31 32.93
N GLU A 67 10.83 6.84 32.37
CA GLU A 67 10.99 8.27 32.10
C GLU A 67 10.09 8.71 30.94
N VAL A 68 10.03 7.88 29.89
CA VAL A 68 9.20 8.12 28.70
C VAL A 68 7.71 8.19 29.07
N TRP A 69 7.22 7.26 29.87
CA TRP A 69 5.81 7.26 30.32
C TRP A 69 5.46 8.51 31.12
N LYS A 70 6.36 8.94 32.00
CA LYS A 70 6.20 10.17 32.77
C LYS A 70 6.14 11.41 31.88
N GLU A 71 6.97 11.50 30.84
CA GLU A 71 6.92 12.63 29.89
C GLU A 71 5.67 12.62 29.01
N LEU A 72 5.19 11.44 28.62
CA LEU A 72 4.00 11.27 27.78
C LEU A 72 2.67 11.34 28.55
N GLY A 73 2.71 11.31 29.89
CA GLY A 73 1.53 11.39 30.75
C GLY A 73 0.63 10.15 30.70
N ILE A 74 1.22 8.98 30.44
CA ILE A 74 0.57 7.67 30.40
C ILE A 74 1.12 6.73 31.47
#